data_AF-A0A7S2VS93-F1
#
_entry.id   AF-A0A7S2VS93-F1
#
_cell.length_a   1.000
_cell.length_b   1.000
_cell.length_c   1.000
_cell.angle_alpha   90.00
_cell.angle_beta   90.00
_cell.angle_gamma   90.00
#
_symmetry.space_group_name_H-M   'P 1'
#
loop_
_entity.id
_entity.type
_entity.pdbx_description
1 polymer ?
#
loop_
_entity_poly.entity_id
_entity_poly.type
_entity_poly.pdbx_seq_one_letter_code
_entity_poly.pdbx_strand_id
1 'polypeptide(L)'
;AEHGPEGNANCWMGIFTHQHCCLANSTAQSWVDTMTGSVDTEQFYAMDEFYTDAQYGDDFGYYSTGHVLKSGPSKAGLQETQQFAHFTTYPMALSPHFARVFCRLLFMMWVLLEERTPFRVVEMGAGSGQLAYDVQECVRFNALGIDPPTWRRWTAAFEYVIMERSPALAKRQRERGLRVVSGDAQTMASCEPVLSALAASPACIGSGVR
;
A
#
# COMPACT_ATOMS: atom_id res chain seq x y z
N ALA A 1 22.44 -22.52 27.22
CA ALA A 1 22.36 -21.22 26.53
C ALA A 1 21.58 -20.28 27.43
N GLU A 2 22.14 -19.13 27.79
CA GLU A 2 21.66 -18.20 28.83
C GLU A 2 20.23 -17.66 28.66
N HIS A 3 19.52 -18.00 27.58
CA HIS A 3 18.20 -17.46 27.25
C HIS A 3 17.07 -18.50 27.21
N GLY A 4 17.36 -19.79 27.42
CA GLY A 4 16.37 -20.84 27.14
C GLY A 4 15.84 -20.79 25.69
N PRO A 5 14.93 -21.70 25.30
CA PRO A 5 14.38 -21.72 23.94
C PRO A 5 13.35 -20.61 23.65
N GLU A 6 12.84 -19.92 24.68
CA GLU A 6 11.76 -18.92 24.56
C GLU A 6 12.09 -17.55 25.19
N GLY A 7 13.33 -17.31 25.63
CA GLY A 7 13.69 -16.05 26.30
C GLY A 7 13.85 -14.87 25.34
N ASN A 8 13.31 -13.72 25.72
CA ASN A 8 13.47 -12.47 24.99
C ASN A 8 14.90 -11.93 25.15
N ALA A 9 15.63 -11.79 24.04
CA ALA A 9 17.00 -11.29 24.02
C ALA A 9 17.12 -9.84 24.55
N ASN A 10 16.05 -9.05 24.51
CA ASN A 10 16.04 -7.66 24.96
C ASN A 10 16.03 -7.51 26.49
N CYS A 11 15.73 -8.57 27.24
CA CYS A 11 15.79 -8.54 28.72
C CYS A 11 17.22 -8.40 29.28
N TRP A 12 18.22 -8.32 28.40
CA TRP A 12 19.64 -8.35 28.72
C TRP A 12 20.44 -7.20 28.09
N MET A 13 19.75 -6.21 27.48
CA MET A 13 20.40 -5.04 26.88
C MET A 13 20.15 -3.78 27.73
N GLY A 14 21.24 -3.18 28.21
CA GLY A 14 21.23 -1.89 28.91
C GLY A 14 20.58 -1.94 30.31
N ILE A 15 19.49 -1.20 30.49
CA ILE A 15 18.79 -0.97 31.76
C ILE A 15 17.97 -2.17 32.27
N PHE A 16 17.81 -3.21 31.45
CA PHE A 16 17.08 -4.43 31.79
C PHE A 16 18.08 -5.54 32.12
N THR A 17 18.18 -5.90 33.40
CA THR A 17 19.13 -6.91 33.94
C THR A 17 18.40 -8.15 34.46
N HIS A 18 19.14 -9.24 34.73
CA HIS A 18 18.60 -10.50 35.29
C HIS A 18 17.69 -10.28 36.48
N GLN A 19 18.12 -9.35 37.31
CA GLN A 19 17.52 -9.09 38.59
C GLN A 19 16.16 -8.39 38.40
N HIS A 20 16.04 -7.52 37.39
CA HIS A 20 14.80 -6.84 37.05
C HIS A 20 13.82 -7.74 36.28
N CYS A 21 14.32 -8.55 35.34
CA CYS A 21 13.47 -9.38 34.51
C CYS A 21 12.95 -10.66 35.22
N CYS A 22 13.74 -11.25 36.13
CA CYS A 22 13.45 -12.61 36.61
C CYS A 22 13.43 -12.76 38.14
N LEU A 23 13.99 -11.81 38.90
CA LEU A 23 14.13 -11.92 40.36
C LEU A 23 13.42 -10.79 41.12
N ALA A 24 12.66 -9.93 40.43
CA ALA A 24 11.85 -8.90 41.05
C ALA A 24 10.74 -9.54 41.90
N ASN A 25 10.82 -9.38 43.22
CA ASN A 25 9.79 -9.84 44.15
C ASN A 25 8.47 -9.10 43.84
N SER A 26 7.30 -9.69 44.13
CA SER A 26 5.97 -9.14 43.77
C SER A 26 5.60 -7.76 44.36
N THR A 27 6.53 -7.13 45.10
CA THR A 27 6.45 -5.75 45.61
C THR A 27 7.42 -4.78 44.91
N ALA A 28 8.30 -5.26 44.03
CA ALA A 28 9.10 -4.44 43.14
C ALA A 28 8.26 -4.05 41.91
N GLN A 29 8.38 -2.81 41.46
CA GLN A 29 7.74 -2.31 40.24
C GLN A 29 7.96 -3.34 39.12
N SER A 30 6.86 -3.82 38.54
CA SER A 30 6.94 -4.79 37.46
C SER A 30 7.74 -4.19 36.30
N TRP A 31 8.24 -5.02 35.40
CA TRP A 31 8.90 -4.54 34.18
C TRP A 31 7.97 -3.60 33.38
N VAL A 32 6.64 -3.80 33.47
CA VAL A 32 5.62 -2.92 32.88
C VAL A 32 5.58 -1.56 33.59
N ASP A 33 5.69 -1.53 34.92
CA ASP A 33 5.70 -0.29 35.70
C ASP A 33 6.99 0.50 35.47
N THR A 34 8.11 -0.20 35.29
CA THR A 34 9.41 0.44 34.98
C THR A 34 9.42 0.97 33.54
N MET A 35 8.83 0.23 32.59
CA MET A 35 8.65 0.70 31.21
C MET A 35 7.74 1.93 31.16
N THR A 36 6.57 1.86 31.78
CA THR A 36 5.62 2.98 31.77
C THR A 36 6.12 4.20 32.55
N GLY A 37 6.90 4.00 33.61
CA GLY A 37 7.53 5.09 34.37
C GLY A 37 8.79 5.69 33.75
N SER A 38 9.44 5.00 32.81
CA SER A 38 10.61 5.51 32.06
C SER A 38 10.25 6.12 30.71
N VAL A 39 9.01 5.91 30.25
CA VAL A 39 8.45 6.61 29.11
C VAL A 39 8.04 8.00 29.58
N ASP A 40 8.65 9.03 28.99
CA ASP A 40 8.26 10.41 29.18
C ASP A 40 6.83 10.61 28.66
N THR A 41 5.85 10.53 29.56
CA THR A 41 4.43 10.73 29.24
C THR A 41 4.07 12.19 28.98
N GLU A 42 5.00 13.14 29.17
CA GLU A 42 4.81 14.54 28.79
C GLU A 42 5.02 14.77 27.28
N GLN A 43 5.69 13.85 26.59
CA GLN A 43 5.60 13.73 25.14
C GLN A 43 4.40 12.84 24.80
N PHE A 44 3.25 13.46 24.59
CA PHE A 44 2.12 12.78 23.99
C PHE A 44 2.52 12.31 22.60
N TYR A 45 2.91 11.03 22.49
CA TYR A 45 3.00 10.35 21.21
C TYR A 45 1.59 10.34 20.65
N ALA A 46 1.36 11.23 19.70
CA ALA A 46 0.01 11.50 19.25
C ALA A 46 -0.50 10.24 18.55
N MET A 47 -1.80 9.99 18.68
CA MET A 47 -2.35 8.69 18.27
C MET A 47 -2.19 8.48 16.74
N ASP A 48 -2.11 9.55 15.96
CA ASP A 48 -1.75 9.57 14.54
C ASP A 48 -0.27 9.25 14.29
N GLU A 49 0.66 9.73 15.12
CA GLU A 49 2.08 9.37 15.06
C GLU A 49 2.27 7.88 15.35
N PHE A 50 1.66 7.39 16.43
CA PHE A 50 1.62 5.95 16.77
C PHE A 50 1.06 5.12 15.62
N TYR A 51 -0.08 5.54 15.08
CA TYR A 51 -0.76 4.80 14.02
C TYR A 51 0.04 4.82 12.70
N THR A 52 0.73 5.91 12.41
CA THR A 52 1.60 6.05 11.23
C THR A 52 2.81 5.14 11.33
N ASP A 53 3.49 5.13 12.47
CA ASP A 53 4.70 4.32 12.67
C ASP A 53 4.37 2.83 12.76
N ALA A 54 3.28 2.46 13.43
CA ALA A 54 2.80 1.07 13.47
C ALA A 54 2.53 0.51 12.06
N GLN A 55 2.07 1.35 11.13
CA GLN A 55 1.80 0.95 9.75
C GLN A 55 3.03 1.03 8.86
N TYR A 56 3.89 2.04 9.03
CA TYR A 56 4.89 2.42 8.03
C TYR A 56 6.32 2.64 8.55
N GLY A 57 6.58 2.47 9.85
CA GLY A 57 7.93 2.55 10.40
C GLY A 57 8.89 1.62 9.63
N ASP A 58 10.09 2.09 9.34
CA ASP A 58 11.01 1.40 8.42
C ASP A 58 11.38 -0.01 8.90
N ASP A 59 11.58 -0.16 10.21
CA ASP A 59 12.09 -1.40 10.83
C ASP A 59 10.98 -2.33 11.34
N PHE A 60 9.79 -1.80 11.65
CA PHE A 60 8.71 -2.53 12.34
C PHE A 60 7.31 -2.30 11.75
N GLY A 61 7.17 -1.38 10.82
CA GLY A 61 5.89 -1.01 10.22
C GLY A 61 5.26 -2.19 9.51
N TYR A 62 3.96 -2.37 9.75
CA TYR A 62 3.16 -3.45 9.18
C TYR A 62 3.31 -3.55 7.65
N TYR A 63 3.18 -2.43 6.92
CA TYR A 63 3.28 -2.42 5.46
C TYR A 63 4.73 -2.32 4.94
N SER A 64 5.63 -1.64 5.66
CA SER A 64 7.00 -1.34 5.19
C SER A 64 7.90 -2.57 5.17
N THR A 65 7.78 -3.44 6.18
CA THR A 65 8.69 -4.59 6.36
C THR A 65 8.36 -5.79 5.46
N GLY A 66 7.22 -5.76 4.76
CA GLY A 66 6.76 -6.85 3.89
C GLY A 66 6.43 -8.15 4.64
N HIS A 67 6.37 -8.14 5.98
CA HIS A 67 5.99 -9.30 6.80
C HIS A 67 4.60 -9.83 6.45
N VAL A 68 3.68 -8.95 6.05
CA VAL A 68 2.32 -9.30 5.60
C VAL A 68 2.31 -9.97 4.22
N LEU A 69 3.40 -9.87 3.46
CA LEU A 69 3.57 -10.47 2.13
C LEU A 69 4.30 -11.82 2.20
N LYS A 70 4.94 -12.16 3.33
CA LYS A 70 5.66 -13.42 3.52
C LYS A 70 4.69 -14.52 3.93
N SER A 71 4.28 -15.32 2.95
CA SER A 71 3.71 -16.65 3.15
C SER A 71 4.62 -17.47 4.07
N GLY A 72 4.07 -18.10 5.10
CA GLY A 72 4.78 -19.14 5.85
C GLY A 72 5.19 -20.30 4.94
N PRO A 73 6.05 -21.22 5.40
CA PRO A 73 6.56 -22.31 4.56
C PRO A 73 5.39 -23.09 3.95
N SER A 74 5.35 -23.09 2.63
CA SER A 74 4.36 -23.75 1.80
C SER A 74 4.25 -25.22 2.15
N LYS A 75 3.10 -25.65 2.71
CA LYS A 75 2.67 -27.03 2.50
C LYS A 75 2.38 -27.16 1.00
N ALA A 76 3.15 -28.01 0.34
CA ALA A 76 3.07 -28.26 -1.10
C ALA A 76 1.60 -28.47 -1.52
N GLY A 77 1.11 -27.64 -2.46
CA GLY A 77 -0.16 -27.86 -3.15
C GLY A 77 -1.21 -26.75 -3.09
N LEU A 78 -1.03 -25.68 -2.31
CA LEU A 78 -2.01 -24.58 -2.20
C LEU A 78 -1.31 -23.21 -2.36
N GLN A 79 -0.83 -22.92 -3.57
CA GLN A 79 -0.02 -21.72 -3.83
C GLN A 79 -0.87 -20.44 -4.02
N GLU A 80 -2.14 -20.57 -4.44
CA GLU A 80 -3.00 -19.42 -4.76
C GLU A 80 -3.80 -18.87 -3.57
N THR A 81 -4.10 -19.69 -2.56
CA THR A 81 -5.07 -19.31 -1.51
C THR A 81 -4.46 -18.50 -0.35
N GLN A 82 -3.14 -18.43 -0.21
CA GLN A 82 -2.51 -17.71 0.91
C GLN A 82 -2.34 -16.20 0.67
N GLN A 83 -2.42 -15.72 -0.58
CA GLN A 83 -2.45 -14.27 -0.85
C GLN A 83 -3.71 -13.58 -0.27
N PHE A 84 -4.72 -14.37 0.11
CA PHE A 84 -6.01 -13.92 0.60
C PHE A 84 -6.10 -13.76 2.13
N ALA A 85 -5.13 -14.24 2.91
CA ALA A 85 -5.33 -14.35 4.36
C ALA A 85 -5.35 -13.01 5.12
N HIS A 86 -4.71 -11.95 4.59
CA HIS A 86 -4.64 -10.63 5.26
C HIS A 86 -5.18 -9.45 4.43
N PHE A 87 -5.46 -9.65 3.14
CA PHE A 87 -5.80 -8.58 2.18
C PHE A 87 -7.03 -8.86 1.31
N THR A 88 -7.95 -9.72 1.74
CA THR A 88 -9.19 -9.95 0.97
C THR A 88 -10.09 -8.71 1.00
N THR A 89 -9.81 -7.79 0.08
CA THR A 89 -10.57 -6.59 -0.22
C THR A 89 -11.49 -6.86 -1.42
N TYR A 90 -12.50 -6.02 -1.65
CA TYR A 90 -13.42 -6.22 -2.78
C TYR A 90 -12.73 -6.34 -4.15
N PRO A 91 -11.70 -5.53 -4.48
CA PRO A 91 -10.95 -5.74 -5.72
C PRO A 91 -10.33 -7.12 -5.86
N MET A 92 -9.89 -7.74 -4.76
CA MET A 92 -9.30 -9.09 -4.78
C MET A 92 -10.36 -10.19 -4.78
N ALA A 93 -11.38 -10.08 -3.92
CA ALA A 93 -12.42 -11.10 -3.76
C ALA A 93 -13.35 -11.21 -4.97
N LEU A 94 -13.60 -10.07 -5.63
CA LEU A 94 -14.55 -9.96 -6.73
C LEU A 94 -13.85 -9.63 -8.06
N SER A 95 -12.54 -9.86 -8.15
CA SER A 95 -11.81 -9.73 -9.41
C SER A 95 -12.40 -10.68 -10.48
N PRO A 96 -12.56 -10.25 -11.74
CA PRO A 96 -12.36 -8.89 -12.26
C PRO A 96 -13.64 -8.03 -12.23
N HIS A 97 -14.76 -8.55 -11.70
CA HIS A 97 -16.08 -7.91 -11.78
C HIS A 97 -16.15 -6.56 -11.06
N PHE A 98 -15.51 -6.43 -9.89
CA PHE A 98 -15.46 -5.16 -9.18
C PHE A 98 -14.81 -4.06 -10.04
N ALA A 99 -13.69 -4.39 -10.67
CA ALA A 99 -12.98 -3.48 -11.55
C ALA A 99 -13.78 -3.13 -12.81
N ARG A 100 -14.64 -4.01 -13.34
CA ARG A 100 -15.53 -3.68 -14.47
C ARG A 100 -16.54 -2.60 -14.12
N VAL A 101 -17.09 -2.64 -12.90
CA VAL A 101 -17.98 -1.57 -12.40
C VAL A 101 -17.20 -0.26 -12.32
N PHE A 102 -15.98 -0.28 -11.78
CA PHE A 102 -15.12 0.89 -11.66
C PHE A 102 -14.71 1.46 -13.04
N CYS A 103 -14.29 0.60 -13.95
CA CYS A 103 -13.97 0.91 -15.34
C CYS A 103 -15.14 1.59 -16.07
N ARG A 104 -16.38 1.12 -15.85
CA ARG A 104 -17.58 1.77 -16.40
C ARG A 104 -17.79 3.17 -15.82
N LEU A 105 -17.60 3.36 -14.52
CA LEU A 105 -17.69 4.67 -13.88
C LEU A 105 -16.64 5.63 -14.46
N LEU A 106 -15.39 5.20 -14.60
CA LEU A 106 -14.31 6.00 -15.17
C LEU A 106 -14.59 6.40 -16.62
N PHE A 107 -15.10 5.47 -17.44
CA PHE A 107 -15.51 5.79 -18.81
C PHE A 107 -16.62 6.85 -18.84
N MET A 108 -17.65 6.71 -17.99
CA MET A 108 -18.71 7.72 -17.89
C MET A 108 -18.17 9.07 -17.45
N MET A 109 -17.24 9.11 -16.49
CA MET A 109 -16.59 10.36 -16.07
C MET A 109 -15.83 11.01 -17.22
N TRP A 110 -15.09 10.25 -18.01
CA TRP A 110 -14.36 10.77 -19.17
C TRP A 110 -15.29 11.38 -20.22
N VAL A 111 -16.40 10.71 -20.53
CA VAL A 111 -17.43 11.24 -21.44
C VAL A 111 -18.04 12.54 -20.89
N LEU A 112 -18.38 12.58 -19.60
CA LEU A 112 -18.93 13.77 -18.94
C LEU A 112 -17.92 14.93 -18.86
N LEU A 113 -16.62 14.63 -18.87
CA LEU A 113 -15.54 15.59 -19.00
C LEU A 113 -15.18 15.90 -20.45
N GLU A 114 -16.11 15.68 -21.38
CA GLU A 114 -15.98 16.02 -22.81
C GLU A 114 -14.80 15.33 -23.49
N GLU A 115 -14.56 14.05 -23.16
CA GLU A 115 -13.50 13.24 -23.75
C GLU A 115 -12.09 13.84 -23.61
N ARG A 116 -11.85 14.65 -22.58
CA ARG A 116 -10.56 15.31 -22.35
C ARG A 116 -9.39 14.32 -22.36
N THR A 117 -8.33 14.70 -23.06
CA THR A 117 -7.06 13.98 -23.08
C THR A 117 -5.96 14.87 -22.51
N PRO A 118 -5.14 14.36 -21.57
CA PRO A 118 -5.21 13.02 -20.96
C PRO A 118 -6.31 12.91 -19.89
N PHE A 119 -6.82 11.69 -19.68
CA PHE A 119 -7.69 11.32 -18.56
C PHE A 119 -6.91 10.44 -17.58
N ARG A 120 -6.62 10.99 -16.40
CA ARG A 120 -5.71 10.39 -15.42
C ARG A 120 -6.44 9.92 -14.18
N VAL A 121 -6.16 8.68 -13.81
CA VAL A 121 -6.62 8.08 -12.57
C VAL A 121 -5.40 7.91 -11.67
N VAL A 122 -5.46 8.50 -10.48
CA VAL A 122 -4.45 8.31 -9.43
C VAL A 122 -5.09 7.52 -8.31
N GLU A 123 -4.57 6.32 -8.04
CA GLU A 123 -5.01 5.48 -6.93
C GLU A 123 -4.03 5.63 -5.76
N MET A 124 -4.57 5.90 -4.58
CA MET A 124 -3.83 6.01 -3.33
C MET A 124 -4.19 4.81 -2.47
N GLY A 125 -3.19 4.14 -1.90
CA GLY A 125 -3.44 2.93 -1.10
C GLY A 125 -3.93 1.74 -1.94
N ALA A 126 -3.33 1.52 -3.12
CA ALA A 126 -3.73 0.47 -4.06
C ALA A 126 -3.50 -0.97 -3.56
N GLY A 127 -2.87 -1.14 -2.39
CA GLY A 127 -2.54 -2.44 -1.82
C GLY A 127 -1.69 -3.28 -2.77
N SER A 128 -2.20 -4.44 -3.19
CA SER A 128 -1.50 -5.31 -4.14
C SER A 128 -1.50 -4.79 -5.59
N GLY A 129 -2.25 -3.74 -5.90
CA GLY A 129 -2.45 -3.21 -7.25
C GLY A 129 -3.48 -3.98 -8.09
N GLN A 130 -4.29 -4.85 -7.47
CA GLN A 130 -5.27 -5.67 -8.18
C GLN A 130 -6.33 -4.83 -8.92
N LEU A 131 -6.85 -3.76 -8.28
CA LEU A 131 -7.83 -2.87 -8.91
C LEU A 131 -7.24 -2.19 -10.15
N ALA A 132 -6.10 -1.52 -10.00
CA ALA A 132 -5.40 -0.86 -11.09
C ALA A 132 -5.13 -1.80 -12.27
N TYR A 133 -4.72 -3.04 -12.00
CA TYR A 133 -4.48 -4.06 -13.02
C TYR A 133 -5.77 -4.41 -13.77
N ASP A 134 -6.83 -4.79 -13.06
CA ASP A 134 -8.07 -5.23 -13.69
C ASP A 134 -8.80 -4.10 -14.43
N VAL A 135 -8.69 -2.85 -13.96
CA VAL A 135 -9.22 -1.67 -14.67
C VAL A 135 -8.46 -1.46 -15.97
N GLN A 136 -7.13 -1.54 -15.97
CA GLN A 136 -6.34 -1.41 -17.20
C GLN A 136 -6.65 -2.53 -18.18
N GLU A 137 -6.83 -3.77 -17.73
CA GLU A 137 -7.28 -4.87 -18.59
C GLU A 137 -8.68 -4.62 -19.15
N CYS A 138 -9.60 -4.08 -18.34
CA CYS A 138 -10.94 -3.70 -18.80
C CYS A 138 -10.89 -2.68 -19.95
N VAL A 139 -10.03 -1.65 -19.83
CA VAL A 139 -9.83 -0.65 -20.89
C VAL A 139 -9.14 -1.27 -22.10
N ARG A 140 -8.02 -1.96 -21.91
CA ARG A 140 -7.19 -2.55 -22.97
C ARG A 140 -7.93 -3.56 -23.84
N PHE A 141 -8.87 -4.31 -23.26
CA PHE A 141 -9.63 -5.34 -23.98
C PHE A 141 -11.05 -4.93 -24.32
N ASN A 142 -11.43 -3.67 -24.12
CA ASN A 142 -12.78 -3.18 -24.36
C ASN A 142 -13.85 -4.04 -23.64
N ALA A 143 -13.62 -4.40 -22.38
CA ALA A 143 -14.49 -5.31 -21.63
C ALA A 143 -15.91 -4.76 -21.40
N LEU A 144 -16.12 -3.47 -21.67
CA LEU A 144 -17.42 -2.78 -21.60
C LEU A 144 -18.21 -2.83 -22.92
N GLY A 145 -17.61 -3.29 -24.02
CA GLY A 145 -18.27 -3.32 -25.33
C GLY A 145 -18.53 -1.93 -25.92
N ILE A 146 -17.63 -0.97 -25.68
CA ILE A 146 -17.71 0.39 -26.25
C ILE A 146 -17.52 0.32 -27.77
N ASP A 147 -18.17 1.21 -28.52
CA ASP A 147 -18.00 1.26 -29.98
C ASP A 147 -16.51 1.47 -30.36
N PRO A 148 -16.00 0.85 -31.45
CA PRO A 148 -14.57 0.85 -31.73
C PRO A 148 -13.94 2.25 -31.89
N PRO A 149 -14.58 3.23 -32.59
CA PRO A 149 -14.09 4.61 -32.61
C PRO A 149 -13.93 5.25 -31.23
N THR A 150 -14.94 5.17 -30.37
CA THR A 150 -14.90 5.76 -29.02
C THR A 150 -13.93 5.02 -28.11
N TRP A 151 -13.88 3.69 -28.20
CA TRP A 151 -12.94 2.88 -27.45
C TRP A 151 -11.47 3.23 -27.76
N ARG A 152 -11.14 3.52 -29.04
CA ARG A 152 -9.79 3.97 -29.42
C ARG A 152 -9.43 5.30 -28.77
N ARG A 153 -10.36 6.27 -28.76
CA ARG A 153 -10.13 7.58 -28.11
C ARG A 153 -10.00 7.43 -26.59
N TRP A 154 -10.87 6.64 -25.98
CA TRP A 154 -10.83 6.31 -24.55
C TRP A 154 -9.49 5.68 -24.15
N THR A 155 -9.08 4.63 -24.85
CA THR A 155 -7.81 3.92 -24.59
C THR A 155 -6.60 4.83 -24.78
N ALA A 156 -6.64 5.72 -25.78
CA ALA A 156 -5.56 6.68 -26.02
C ALA A 156 -5.48 7.79 -24.96
N ALA A 157 -6.60 8.15 -24.33
CA ALA A 157 -6.66 9.17 -23.28
C ALA A 157 -6.35 8.62 -21.87
N PHE A 158 -6.58 7.32 -21.64
CA PHE A 158 -6.57 6.73 -20.30
C PHE A 158 -5.17 6.48 -19.75
N GLU A 159 -4.88 7.02 -18.57
CA GLU A 159 -3.66 6.76 -17.81
C GLU A 159 -4.01 6.39 -16.36
N TYR A 160 -3.41 5.31 -15.85
CA TYR A 160 -3.57 4.87 -14.46
C TYR A 160 -2.22 4.93 -13.73
N VAL A 161 -2.18 5.58 -12.58
CA VAL A 161 -0.98 5.72 -11.75
C VAL A 161 -1.31 5.37 -10.30
N ILE A 162 -0.45 4.59 -9.66
CA ILE A 162 -0.52 4.34 -8.22
C ILE A 162 0.44 5.29 -7.51
N MET A 163 -0.04 6.00 -6.49
CA MET A 163 0.80 6.67 -5.50
C MET A 163 0.97 5.75 -4.29
N GLU A 164 2.21 5.33 -4.03
CA GLU A 164 2.52 4.33 -3.00
C GLU A 164 3.65 4.82 -2.07
N ARG A 165 3.40 4.71 -0.77
CA ARG A 165 4.37 5.05 0.27
C ARG A 165 5.31 3.88 0.56
N SER A 166 4.79 2.66 0.63
CA SER A 166 5.59 1.51 1.06
C SER A 166 6.47 0.97 -0.08
N PRO A 167 7.80 0.87 0.11
CA PRO A 167 8.70 0.35 -0.92
C PRO A 167 8.39 -1.11 -1.32
N ALA A 168 7.95 -1.92 -0.35
CA ALA A 168 7.62 -3.33 -0.57
C ALA A 168 6.39 -3.50 -1.48
N LEU A 169 5.31 -2.74 -1.22
CA LEU A 169 4.12 -2.74 -2.08
C LEU A 169 4.43 -2.13 -3.46
N ALA A 170 5.20 -1.04 -3.50
CA ALA A 170 5.59 -0.42 -4.75
C ALA A 170 6.38 -1.38 -5.66
N LYS A 171 7.28 -2.19 -5.09
CA LYS A 171 7.99 -3.24 -5.81
C LYS A 171 7.01 -4.26 -6.42
N ARG A 172 6.08 -4.79 -5.61
CA ARG A 172 5.09 -5.78 -6.06
C ARG A 172 4.16 -5.24 -7.15
N GLN A 173 3.71 -4.00 -7.02
CA GLN A 173 2.87 -3.33 -8.01
C GLN A 173 3.62 -3.15 -9.35
N ARG A 174 4.91 -2.77 -9.31
CA ARG A 174 5.76 -2.68 -10.51
C ARG A 174 6.02 -4.05 -11.16
N GLU A 175 6.22 -5.10 -10.37
CA GLU A 175 6.35 -6.48 -10.88
C GLU A 175 5.09 -6.94 -11.63
N ARG A 176 3.92 -6.40 -11.31
CA ARG A 176 2.66 -6.58 -12.05
C ARG A 176 2.55 -5.71 -13.31
N GLY A 177 3.58 -4.92 -13.63
CA GLY A 177 3.60 -4.01 -14.78
C GLY A 177 2.85 -2.69 -14.56
N LEU A 178 2.56 -2.33 -13.31
CA LEU A 178 1.82 -1.11 -12.98
C LEU A 178 2.78 0.09 -12.85
N ARG A 179 2.28 1.26 -13.23
CA ARG A 179 2.99 2.52 -13.05
C ARG A 179 2.81 3.01 -11.61
N VAL A 180 3.94 3.13 -10.90
CA VAL A 180 3.96 3.50 -9.47
C VAL A 180 4.89 4.69 -9.25
N VAL A 181 4.37 5.72 -8.58
CA VAL A 181 5.12 6.88 -8.10
C VAL A 181 5.18 6.83 -6.58
N SER A 182 6.34 7.20 -6.02
CA SER A 182 6.46 7.30 -4.57
C SER A 182 5.71 8.54 -4.08
N GLY A 183 4.95 8.39 -3.01
CA GLY A 183 4.26 9.50 -2.37
C GLY A 183 3.40 9.05 -1.20
N ASP A 184 3.11 9.99 -0.31
CA ASP A 184 2.22 9.83 0.83
C ASP A 184 1.00 10.74 0.65
N ALA A 185 -0.18 10.13 0.53
CA ALA A 185 -1.47 10.80 0.41
C ALA A 185 -1.80 11.73 1.59
N GLN A 186 -1.12 11.57 2.72
CA GLN A 186 -1.29 12.41 3.90
C GLN A 186 -0.52 13.75 3.79
N THR A 187 0.33 13.91 2.77
CA THR A 187 1.21 15.08 2.64
C THR A 187 1.03 15.76 1.30
N MET A 188 0.80 17.08 1.32
CA MET A 188 0.71 17.86 0.07
C MET A 188 2.02 17.88 -0.72
N ALA A 189 3.17 17.73 -0.05
CA ALA A 189 4.47 17.64 -0.71
C ALA A 189 4.57 16.44 -1.68
N SER A 190 3.79 15.38 -1.44
CA SER A 190 3.74 14.20 -2.32
C SER A 190 2.98 14.45 -3.63
N CYS A 191 2.31 15.59 -3.80
CA CYS A 191 1.68 15.95 -5.06
C CYS A 191 2.71 16.29 -6.15
N GLU A 192 3.85 16.91 -5.81
CA GLU A 192 4.84 17.33 -6.81
C GLU A 192 5.46 16.16 -7.60
N PRO A 193 5.89 15.05 -6.97
CA PRO A 193 6.37 13.87 -7.69
C PRO A 193 5.30 13.27 -8.61
N VAL A 194 4.04 13.22 -8.15
CA VAL A 194 2.92 12.71 -8.94
C VAL A 194 2.69 13.61 -10.16
N LEU A 195 2.58 14.91 -9.96
CA LEU A 195 2.38 15.90 -11.03
C LEU A 195 3.55 15.88 -12.02
N SER A 196 4.79 15.77 -11.56
CA SER A 196 5.98 15.66 -12.41
C SER A 196 5.95 14.39 -13.25
N ALA A 197 5.59 13.25 -12.66
CA ALA A 197 5.42 12.01 -13.39
C ALA A 197 4.32 12.13 -14.45
N LEU A 198 3.18 12.73 -14.10
CA LEU A 198 2.08 12.95 -15.05
C LEU A 198 2.51 13.89 -16.19
N ALA A 199 3.28 14.95 -15.91
CA ALA A 199 3.79 15.88 -16.91
C ALA A 199 4.78 15.23 -17.89
N ALA A 200 5.61 14.29 -17.40
CA ALA A 200 6.55 13.52 -18.23
C ALA A 200 5.86 12.45 -19.12
N SER A 201 4.55 12.24 -18.96
CA SER A 201 3.81 11.27 -19.76
C SER A 201 3.63 11.77 -21.20
N PRO A 202 3.86 10.92 -22.23
CA PRO A 202 3.77 11.33 -23.64
C PRO A 202 2.37 11.83 -24.05
N ALA A 203 1.32 11.52 -23.29
CA ALA A 203 -0.02 12.05 -23.52
C ALA A 203 -0.12 13.58 -23.35
N CYS A 204 0.82 14.23 -22.66
CA CYS A 204 0.89 15.70 -22.56
C CYS A 204 1.53 16.37 -23.78
N ILE A 205 2.27 15.64 -24.62
CA ILE A 205 3.04 16.20 -25.74
C ILE A 205 2.16 16.36 -27.00
N GLY A 206 0.98 15.72 -27.03
CA GLY A 206 0.11 15.63 -28.21
C GLY A 206 -1.02 16.66 -28.33
N SER A 207 -1.20 17.59 -27.39
CA SER A 207 -2.33 18.56 -27.43
C SER A 207 -2.06 19.82 -28.27
N GLY A 208 -0.99 19.80 -29.08
CA GLY A 208 -0.50 20.94 -29.85
C GLY A 208 -0.82 20.91 -31.34
N VAL A 209 -1.96 20.38 -31.80
CA VAL A 209 -2.50 20.70 -33.14
C VAL A 209 -4.03 20.64 -33.05
N ARG A 210 -4.67 21.83 -33.11
CA ARG A 210 -6.08 21.96 -33.48
C ARG A 210 -6.20 22.01 -34.99
#